data_AF-A0A7W4NLF8-F1
#
_entry.id   AF-A0A7W4NLF8-F1
#
_cell.length_a   1.000
_cell.length_b   1.000
_cell.length_c   1.000
_cell.angle_alpha   90.00
_cell.angle_beta   90.00
_cell.angle_gamma   90.00
#
_symmetry.space_group_name_H-M   'P 1'
#
loop_
_entity.id
_entity.type
_entity.pdbx_description
1 polymer ?
#
loop_
_entity_poly.entity_id
_entity_poly.type
_entity_poly.pdbx_seq_one_letter_code
_entity_poly.pdbx_strand_id
1 'polypeptide(L)'
;MSHNYATPMTPERRLARLLSRIPDDRVVRLERVPGHTHAPRWRAAIGDAGGATCPEARWSAPFDTMADALDAAWKAVRPPAEPTRGA
;
A
#
# COMPACT_ATOMS: atom_id res chain seq x y z
N MET A 1 23.43 -0.98 30.54
CA MET A 1 23.51 -0.61 29.10
C MET A 1 22.24 -1.12 28.44
N SER A 2 21.29 -0.24 28.12
CA SER A 2 20.00 -0.65 27.54
C SER A 2 20.15 -0.74 26.03
N HIS A 3 20.17 -1.95 25.50
CA HIS A 3 20.22 -2.20 24.07
C HIS A 3 18.85 -1.89 23.47
N ASN A 4 18.74 -0.77 22.75
CA ASN A 4 17.59 -0.47 21.92
C ASN A 4 17.57 -1.49 20.76
N TYR A 5 16.87 -2.61 20.93
CA TYR A 5 16.53 -3.49 19.81
C TYR A 5 15.41 -2.82 18.99
N ALA A 6 15.73 -1.70 18.34
CA ALA A 6 14.89 -1.14 17.32
C ALA A 6 14.80 -2.19 16.21
N THR A 7 13.73 -3.00 16.22
CA THR A 7 13.55 -4.02 15.21
C THR A 7 13.56 -3.30 13.86
N PRO A 8 14.46 -3.66 12.92
CA PRO A 8 14.52 -3.00 11.63
C PRO A 8 13.14 -3.10 10.98
N MET A 9 12.66 -1.96 10.46
CA MET A 9 11.37 -1.89 9.80
C MET A 9 11.49 -2.58 8.44
N THR A 10 11.28 -3.90 8.44
CA THR A 10 11.36 -4.71 7.22
C THR A 10 10.18 -4.38 6.27
N PRO A 11 10.32 -4.66 4.97
CA PRO A 11 9.23 -4.47 4.00
C PRO A 11 7.93 -5.16 4.41
N GLU A 12 8.01 -6.33 5.07
CA GLU A 12 6.86 -7.10 5.55
C GLU A 12 6.15 -6.39 6.69
N ARG A 13 6.90 -5.81 7.65
CA ARG A 13 6.32 -5.01 8.72
C ARG A 13 5.66 -3.74 8.20
N ARG A 14 6.24 -3.11 7.18
CA ARG A 14 5.61 -1.96 6.50
C ARG A 14 4.31 -2.40 5.82
N LEU A 15 4.31 -3.52 5.10
CA LEU A 15 3.12 -4.07 4.46
C LEU A 15 2.01 -4.36 5.47
N ALA A 16 2.32 -5.07 6.57
CA ALA A 16 1.35 -5.38 7.62
C ALA A 16 0.74 -4.11 8.21
N ARG A 17 1.57 -3.09 8.50
CA ARG A 17 1.10 -1.80 9.01
C ARG A 17 0.23 -1.04 8.01
N LEU A 18 0.50 -1.15 6.72
CA LEU A 18 -0.34 -0.55 5.66
C LEU A 18 -1.68 -1.26 5.59
N LEU A 19 -1.69 -2.60 5.59
CA LEU A 19 -2.92 -3.39 5.58
C LEU A 19 -3.81 -3.07 6.79
N SER A 20 -3.24 -3.00 8.00
CA SER A 20 -4.00 -2.63 9.21
C SER A 20 -4.57 -1.22 9.21
N ARG A 21 -4.14 -0.34 8.30
CA ARG A 21 -4.66 1.03 8.18
C ARG A 21 -5.74 1.15 7.11
N ILE A 22 -5.87 0.17 6.23
CA ILE A 22 -6.86 0.16 5.17
C ILE A 22 -8.18 -0.33 5.81
N PRO A 23 -9.26 0.47 5.71
CA PRO A 23 -10.57 0.07 6.22
C PRO A 23 -11.10 -1.24 5.61
N ASP A 24 -11.88 -2.01 6.35
CA ASP A 24 -12.45 -3.28 5.89
C ASP A 24 -13.45 -3.15 4.73
N ASP A 25 -13.98 -1.95 4.46
CA ASP A 25 -14.84 -1.64 3.29
C ASP A 25 -14.03 -1.48 1.99
N ARG A 26 -12.71 -1.72 2.02
CA ARG A 26 -11.81 -1.55 0.89
C ARG A 26 -11.24 -2.87 0.43
N VAL A 27 -11.16 -3.03 -0.89
CA VAL A 27 -10.54 -4.18 -1.53
C VAL A 27 -9.14 -3.80 -1.99
N VAL A 28 -8.15 -4.52 -1.46
CA VAL A 28 -6.74 -4.41 -1.86
C VAL A 28 -6.45 -5.40 -2.98
N ARG A 29 -5.86 -4.92 -4.07
CA ARG A 29 -5.35 -5.75 -5.17
C ARG A 29 -3.86 -5.52 -5.31
N LEU A 30 -3.12 -6.62 -5.44
CA LEU A 30 -1.68 -6.62 -5.68
C LEU A 30 -1.41 -7.48 -6.91
N GLU A 31 -0.61 -6.96 -7.82
CA GLU A 31 -0.25 -7.68 -9.04
C GLU A 31 1.24 -7.56 -9.31
N ARG A 32 1.83 -8.70 -9.71
CA ARG A 32 3.23 -8.80 -10.11
C ARG A 32 3.31 -8.62 -11.63
N VAL A 33 4.02 -7.58 -12.07
CA VAL A 33 4.23 -7.24 -13.48
C VAL A 33 5.68 -7.49 -13.89
N PRO A 34 5.95 -7.80 -15.16
CA PRO A 34 7.32 -7.95 -15.65
C PRO A 34 8.08 -6.63 -15.53
N GLY A 35 9.26 -6.65 -14.91
CA GLY A 35 10.17 -5.51 -14.88
C GLY A 35 11.09 -5.50 -16.09
N HIS A 36 11.57 -4.31 -16.47
CA HIS A 36 12.39 -4.12 -17.67
C HIS A 36 13.82 -4.68 -17.51
N THR A 37 14.30 -4.86 -16.27
CA THR A 37 15.68 -5.24 -15.93
C THR A 37 15.74 -6.54 -15.10
N HIS A 38 14.96 -7.56 -15.50
CA HIS A 38 14.91 -8.91 -14.91
C HIS A 38 14.26 -9.09 -13.53
N ALA A 39 14.12 -8.05 -12.71
CA ALA A 39 13.39 -8.16 -11.45
C ALA A 39 11.88 -7.93 -11.66
N PRO A 40 10.98 -8.79 -11.15
CA PRO A 40 9.55 -8.53 -11.21
C PRO A 40 9.20 -7.29 -10.40
N ARG A 41 8.27 -6.48 -10.89
CA ARG A 41 7.75 -5.30 -10.21
C ARG A 41 6.35 -5.55 -9.68
N TRP A 42 5.92 -4.71 -8.76
CA TRP A 42 4.64 -4.79 -8.08
C TRP A 42 3.83 -3.53 -8.34
N ARG A 43 2.56 -3.69 -8.65
CA ARG A 43 1.57 -2.61 -8.64
C ARG A 43 0.45 -2.97 -7.68
N ALA A 44 -0.16 -1.96 -7.08
CA ALA A 44 -1.28 -2.15 -6.18
C ALA A 44 -2.45 -1.23 -6.57
N ALA A 45 -3.66 -1.66 -6.25
CA ALA A 45 -4.84 -0.83 -6.37
C ALA A 45 -5.72 -1.03 -5.13
N ILE A 46 -6.35 0.05 -4.67
CA ILE A 46 -7.32 0.00 -3.58
C ILE A 46 -8.64 0.54 -4.11
N GLY A 47 -9.67 -0.28 -4.04
CA GLY A 47 -11.02 0.05 -4.48
C GLY A 47 -12.04 -0.10 -3.35
N ASP A 48 -13.26 0.35 -3.61
CA ASP A 48 -14.41 0.14 -2.74
C ASP A 48 -14.90 -1.31 -2.85
N ALA A 49 -15.43 -1.89 -1.76
CA ALA A 49 -15.88 -3.28 -1.69
C ALA A 49 -17.04 -3.68 -2.63
N GLY A 50 -17.58 -2.75 -3.43
CA GLY A 50 -18.58 -3.03 -4.47
C GLY A 50 -18.04 -3.11 -5.90
N GLY A 51 -16.76 -2.78 -6.13
CA GLY A 51 -16.17 -2.74 -7.47
C GLY A 51 -15.63 -4.10 -7.91
N ALA A 52 -16.39 -4.83 -8.73
CA ALA A 52 -15.94 -6.10 -9.32
C ALA A 52 -14.65 -5.93 -10.15
N THR A 53 -14.54 -4.81 -10.87
CA THR A 53 -13.39 -4.45 -11.71
C THR A 53 -12.64 -3.26 -11.14
N CYS A 54 -11.30 -3.35 -11.07
CA CYS A 54 -10.46 -2.20 -10.73
C CYS A 54 -9.95 -1.56 -12.03
N PRO A 55 -10.37 -0.34 -12.38
CA PRO A 55 -9.92 0.31 -13.61
C PRO A 55 -8.41 0.54 -13.57
N GLU A 56 -7.74 0.44 -14.73
CA GLU A 56 -6.27 0.62 -14.85
C GLU A 56 -5.78 1.92 -14.21
N ALA A 57 -6.56 3.01 -14.32
CA ALA A 57 -6.27 4.32 -13.71
C ALA A 57 -6.16 4.30 -12.17
N ARG A 58 -6.62 3.24 -11.51
CA ARG A 58 -6.60 3.09 -10.05
C ARG A 58 -5.40 2.27 -9.55
N TRP A 59 -4.63 1.69 -10.46
CA TRP A 59 -3.37 1.04 -10.12
C TRP A 59 -2.26 2.05 -9.92
N SER A 60 -1.40 1.76 -8.96
CA SER A 60 -0.16 2.49 -8.75
C SER A 60 0.81 2.29 -9.92
N ALA A 61 1.82 3.16 -10.01
CA ALA A 61 3.00 2.86 -10.81
C ALA A 61 3.65 1.52 -10.37
N PRO A 62 4.46 0.87 -11.22
CA PRO A 62 5.21 -0.32 -10.82
C PRO A 62 6.37 0.02 -9.87
N PHE A 63 6.46 -0.68 -8.74
CA PHE A 63 7.51 -0.55 -7.72
C PHE A 63 8.29 -1.86 -7.55
N ASP A 64 9.45 -1.79 -6.89
CA ASP A 64 10.27 -2.98 -6.66
C ASP A 64 9.76 -3.83 -5.48
N THR A 65 9.00 -3.23 -4.55
CA THR A 65 8.40 -3.92 -3.39
C THR A 65 6.87 -3.81 -3.35
N MET A 66 6.20 -4.84 -2.82
CA MET A 66 4.75 -4.82 -2.57
C MET A 66 4.34 -3.69 -1.62
N ALA A 67 5.18 -3.40 -0.62
CA ALA A 67 4.90 -2.38 0.38
C ALA A 67 4.86 -0.98 -0.24
N ASP A 68 5.81 -0.66 -1.13
CA ASP A 68 5.85 0.65 -1.80
C ASP A 68 4.69 0.81 -2.78
N ALA A 69 4.33 -0.26 -3.50
CA ALA A 69 3.15 -0.28 -4.37
C ALA A 69 1.86 -0.02 -3.58
N LEU A 70 1.67 -0.73 -2.47
CA LEU A 70 0.48 -0.57 -1.62
C LEU A 70 0.42 0.82 -0.98
N ASP A 71 1.56 1.34 -0.51
CA ASP A 71 1.64 2.68 0.06
C ASP A 71 1.21 3.74 -0.98
N ALA A 72 1.72 3.65 -2.21
CA ALA A 72 1.35 4.55 -3.29
C ALA A 72 -0.16 4.47 -3.61
N ALA A 73 -0.72 3.27 -3.70
CA ALA A 73 -2.15 3.08 -3.93
C ALA A 73 -2.99 3.65 -2.78
N TRP A 74 -2.59 3.44 -1.53
CA TRP A 74 -3.28 3.99 -0.36
C TRP A 74 -3.20 5.50 -0.31
N LYS A 75 -2.05 6.10 -0.63
CA LYS A 75 -1.92 7.56 -0.72
C LYS A 75 -2.86 8.17 -1.75
N ALA A 76 -3.13 7.48 -2.85
CA ALA A 76 -4.00 7.96 -3.92
C ALA A 76 -5.50 7.96 -3.54
N VAL A 77 -5.93 7.01 -2.71
CA VAL A 77 -7.36 6.84 -2.37
C VAL A 77 -7.71 7.23 -0.93
N ARG A 78 -6.71 7.35 -0.05
CA ARG A 78 -6.97 7.73 1.33
C ARG A 78 -7.61 9.12 1.33
N PRO A 79 -8.68 9.33 2.11
CA PRO A 79 -9.16 10.68 2.33
C PRO A 79 -8.00 11.52 2.90
N PRO A 80 -7.93 12.82 2.55
CA PRO A 80 -7.03 13.72 3.26
C PRO A 80 -7.29 13.50 4.74
N ALA A 81 -6.22 13.29 5.52
CA ALA A 81 -6.36 13.13 6.96
C ALA A 81 -7.10 14.39 7.42
N GLU A 82 -8.36 14.21 7.84
CA GLU A 82 -9.16 15.31 8.33
C GLU A 82 -8.31 15.96 9.42
N PRO A 83 -7.92 17.23 9.28
CA PRO A 83 -7.18 17.88 10.35
C PRO A 83 -8.12 17.82 11.54
N THR A 84 -7.76 17.07 12.56
CA THR A 84 -8.47 17.02 13.84
C THR A 84 -8.69 18.46 14.27
N ARG A 85 -9.90 18.99 14.00
CA ARG A 85 -10.36 20.26 14.50
C ARG A 85 -10.80 19.96 15.93
N GLY A 86 -9.85 20.07 16.84
CA GLY A 86 -10.09 20.03 18.27
C GLY A 86 -8.85 20.55 18.98
N ALA A 87 -8.94 21.46 19.94
CA ALA A 87 -10.07 22.20 20.49
C ALA A 87 -9.48 23.40 21.24
#